data_AF-A0A852ZUB2-F1
#
_entry.id   AF-A0A852ZUB2-F1
#
_cell.length_a   1.000
_cell.length_b   1.000
_cell.length_c   1.000
_cell.angle_alpha   90.00
_cell.angle_beta   90.00
_cell.angle_gamma   90.00
#
_symmetry.space_group_name_H-M   'P 1'
#
loop_
_entity.id
_entity.type
_entity.pdbx_description
1 polymer ?
#
loop_
_entity_poly.entity_id
_entity_poly.type
_entity_poly.pdbx_seq_one_letter_code
_entity_poly.pdbx_strand_id
1 'polypeptide(L)'
;MPGDPDDRARGGERRPRPYQWPALDGSRPGTYWLNTHRPHTRPRFEAQTLAFHESVPGHHTQLALAQELPGLCDFRRHAQVTAFTEGWALYTERLADEMGLYSDDLYRLGMVSFDFWRACRLVVDTGMHARGWTRDRAVSFMVEHSALTPKNIENEIDRYIGWPGQALGYMVGRLEIARLRAEAAARLGHRFVLRDFHSTVVGHGNLPLTVLGEVVTNWVSGQEG
;
A
#
# COMPACT_ATOMS: atom_id res chain seq x y z
N MET A 1 -0.41 30.33 28.22
CA MET A 1 0.21 29.00 28.43
C MET A 1 1.57 29.02 27.76
N PRO A 2 2.69 28.85 28.49
CA PRO A 2 4.01 28.84 27.87
C PRO A 2 4.15 27.58 26.99
N GLY A 3 4.59 27.75 25.75
CA GLY A 3 4.78 26.66 24.79
C GLY A 3 5.82 25.63 25.26
N ASP A 4 5.62 24.40 24.81
CA ASP A 4 6.51 23.25 25.06
C ASP A 4 7.93 23.59 24.57
N PRO A 5 8.95 23.59 25.46
CA PRO A 5 10.33 23.92 25.08
C PRO A 5 10.94 22.93 24.09
N ASP A 6 10.31 21.78 23.83
CA ASP A 6 10.77 20.78 22.86
C ASP A 6 10.42 21.14 21.38
N ASP A 7 9.63 22.19 21.16
CA ASP A 7 9.17 22.60 19.82
C ASP A 7 10.23 23.41 19.04
N ARG A 8 11.36 23.78 19.69
CA ARG A 8 12.43 24.62 19.10
C ARG A 8 13.65 23.84 18.59
N ALA A 9 13.68 22.51 18.73
CA ALA A 9 14.90 21.73 18.57
C ALA A 9 14.92 20.72 17.40
N ARG A 10 14.03 20.84 16.40
CA ARG A 10 14.08 19.92 15.24
C ARG A 10 14.00 20.67 13.91
N GLY A 11 15.18 20.99 13.39
CA GLY A 11 15.36 21.15 11.95
C GLY A 11 14.76 19.93 11.24
N GLY A 12 14.05 20.18 10.14
CA GLY A 12 13.14 19.24 9.47
C GLY A 12 13.75 17.86 9.16
N GLU A 13 13.73 16.98 10.14
CA GLU A 13 14.05 15.57 9.99
C GLU A 13 12.88 14.95 9.21
N ARG A 14 13.11 14.67 7.92
CA ARG A 14 12.16 13.93 7.09
C ARG A 14 11.74 12.67 7.86
N ARG A 15 10.44 12.47 8.07
CA ARG A 15 9.94 11.15 8.47
C ARG A 15 10.49 10.14 7.45
N PRO A 16 11.29 9.15 7.85
CA PRO A 16 11.71 8.12 6.92
C PRO A 16 10.46 7.43 6.38
N ARG A 17 10.49 7.07 5.09
CA ARG A 17 9.46 6.18 4.54
C ARG A 17 9.44 4.91 5.40
N PRO A 18 8.27 4.34 5.72
CA PRO A 18 8.24 3.20 6.62
C PRO A 18 9.04 2.03 6.05
N TYR A 19 9.07 1.83 4.73
CA TYR A 19 10.02 0.94 4.06
C TYR A 19 11.14 1.66 3.28
N GLN A 20 12.37 1.16 3.42
CA GLN A 20 13.55 1.56 2.68
C GLN A 20 14.04 0.41 1.78
N TRP A 21 14.29 0.73 0.50
CA TRP A 21 14.74 -0.23 -0.52
C TRP A 21 16.13 -0.80 -0.21
N PRO A 22 16.43 -2.05 -0.57
CA PRO A 22 17.80 -2.57 -0.57
C PRO A 22 18.69 -1.78 -1.54
N ALA A 23 20.00 -1.78 -1.28
CA ALA A 23 20.99 -1.27 -2.22
C ALA A 23 21.24 -2.30 -3.34
N LEU A 24 21.40 -1.82 -4.58
CA LEU A 24 21.58 -2.67 -5.77
C LEU A 24 22.82 -3.55 -5.70
N ASP A 25 23.87 -3.07 -5.02
CA ASP A 25 25.14 -3.77 -4.84
C ASP A 25 25.11 -4.77 -3.67
N GLY A 26 23.96 -4.94 -3.01
CA GLY A 26 23.80 -5.79 -1.84
C GLY A 26 24.42 -5.24 -0.55
N SER A 27 25.02 -4.05 -0.57
CA SER A 27 25.70 -3.46 0.61
C SER A 27 24.75 -3.11 1.76
N ARG A 28 23.45 -2.93 1.47
CA ARG A 28 22.44 -2.55 2.46
C ARG A 28 21.14 -3.33 2.23
N PRO A 29 20.60 -4.00 3.26
CA PRO A 29 19.34 -4.72 3.15
C PRO A 29 18.14 -3.75 3.05
N GLY A 30 17.03 -4.25 2.52
CA GLY A 30 15.74 -3.57 2.64
C GLY A 30 15.31 -3.53 4.10
N THR A 31 14.86 -2.37 4.58
CA THR A 31 14.60 -2.14 6.02
C THR A 31 13.23 -1.54 6.23
N TYR A 32 12.43 -2.14 7.11
CA TYR A 32 11.20 -1.58 7.63
C TYR A 32 11.48 -0.85 8.95
N TRP A 33 11.12 0.42 9.01
CA TRP A 33 11.29 1.31 10.16
C TRP A 33 9.95 1.52 10.87
N LEU A 34 9.86 1.03 12.11
CA LEU A 34 8.73 1.35 12.99
C LEU A 34 9.03 2.62 13.78
N ASN A 35 8.16 3.62 13.69
CA ASN A 35 8.30 4.84 14.46
C ASN A 35 7.90 4.63 15.93
N THR A 36 8.88 4.68 16.83
CA THR A 36 8.71 4.50 18.28
C THR A 36 8.45 5.78 19.06
N HIS A 37 8.37 6.94 18.40
CA HIS A 37 8.08 8.22 19.07
C HIS A 37 6.63 8.27 19.55
N ARG A 38 6.40 8.52 20.85
CA ARG A 38 5.07 8.53 21.50
C ARG A 38 4.25 7.28 21.16
N PRO A 39 4.72 6.07 21.53
CA PRO A 39 4.10 4.81 21.09
C PRO A 39 2.69 4.62 21.65
N HIS A 40 2.37 5.23 22.79
CA HIS A 40 1.03 5.22 23.39
C HIS A 40 -0.05 5.92 22.54
N THR A 41 0.36 6.71 21.54
CA THR A 41 -0.58 7.39 20.61
C THR A 41 -0.95 6.53 19.40
N ARG A 42 -0.36 5.33 19.28
CA ARG A 42 -0.58 4.43 18.14
C ARG A 42 -1.29 3.17 18.61
N PRO A 43 -2.40 2.78 17.97
CA PRO A 43 -3.06 1.53 18.32
C PRO A 43 -2.18 0.33 17.94
N ARG A 44 -1.93 -0.57 18.90
CA ARG A 44 -1.10 -1.77 18.64
C ARG A 44 -1.70 -2.68 17.58
N PHE A 45 -3.03 -2.69 17.47
CA PHE A 45 -3.75 -3.56 16.55
C PHE A 45 -3.46 -3.27 15.07
N GLU A 46 -2.92 -2.09 14.74
CA GLU A 46 -2.51 -1.73 13.37
C GLU A 46 -1.10 -2.26 13.03
N ALA A 47 -0.34 -2.76 13.99
CA ALA A 47 1.07 -3.09 13.79
C ALA A 47 1.28 -4.23 12.79
N GLN A 48 0.43 -5.26 12.82
CA GLN A 48 0.58 -6.42 11.93
C GLN A 48 0.21 -6.08 10.48
N THR A 49 -0.92 -5.40 10.26
CA THR A 49 -1.30 -4.95 8.91
C THR A 49 -0.23 -4.04 8.32
N LEU A 50 0.32 -3.10 9.12
CA LEU A 50 1.43 -2.25 8.68
C LEU A 50 2.69 -3.07 8.38
N ALA A 51 3.02 -4.08 9.18
CA ALA A 51 4.17 -4.94 8.92
C ALA A 51 4.01 -5.74 7.62
N PHE A 52 2.82 -6.31 7.35
CA PHE A 52 2.56 -7.02 6.09
C PHE A 52 2.59 -6.07 4.89
N HIS A 53 2.11 -4.84 5.04
CA HIS A 53 2.17 -3.80 4.01
C HIS A 53 3.61 -3.42 3.65
N GLU A 54 4.44 -3.13 4.65
CA GLU A 54 5.78 -2.57 4.46
C GLU A 54 6.85 -3.64 4.22
N SER A 55 6.64 -4.86 4.74
CA SER A 55 7.62 -5.94 4.71
C SER A 55 7.17 -7.09 3.81
N VAL A 56 6.98 -8.28 4.37
CA VAL A 56 6.61 -9.49 3.64
C VAL A 56 5.14 -9.78 3.95
N PRO A 57 4.26 -9.95 2.94
CA PRO A 57 4.54 -10.06 1.50
C PRO A 57 4.47 -8.74 0.72
N GLY A 58 4.31 -7.59 1.37
CA GLY A 58 4.11 -6.29 0.71
C GLY A 58 5.34 -5.68 0.05
N HIS A 59 5.67 -4.44 0.43
CA HIS A 59 6.70 -3.64 -0.24
C HIS A 59 8.07 -4.32 -0.30
N HIS A 60 8.51 -4.97 0.78
CA HIS A 60 9.82 -5.62 0.76
C HIS A 60 9.90 -6.68 -0.31
N THR A 61 8.92 -7.59 -0.36
CA THR A 61 8.91 -8.68 -1.35
C THR A 61 8.86 -8.12 -2.77
N GLN A 62 7.94 -7.20 -3.06
CA GLN A 62 7.79 -6.64 -4.41
C GLN A 62 9.03 -5.86 -4.86
N LEU A 63 9.62 -5.05 -3.99
CA LEU A 63 10.75 -4.19 -4.36
C LEU A 63 12.08 -4.94 -4.40
N ALA A 64 12.30 -5.90 -3.50
CA ALA A 64 13.48 -6.75 -3.53
C ALA A 64 13.48 -7.62 -4.81
N LEU A 65 12.35 -8.26 -5.13
CA LEU A 65 12.22 -9.06 -6.35
C LEU A 65 12.49 -8.22 -7.61
N ALA A 66 11.95 -7.00 -7.69
CA ALA A 66 12.21 -6.13 -8.84
C ALA A 66 13.72 -5.83 -9.05
N GLN A 67 14.51 -5.79 -7.98
CA GLN A 67 15.97 -5.64 -8.06
C GLN A 67 16.71 -6.92 -8.43
N GLU A 68 16.10 -8.09 -8.27
CA GLU A 68 16.70 -9.38 -8.62
C GLU A 68 16.34 -9.83 -10.04
N LEU A 69 15.39 -9.15 -10.71
CA LEU A 69 14.95 -9.52 -12.05
C LEU A 69 16.08 -9.40 -13.09
N PRO A 70 16.44 -10.52 -13.77
CA PRO A 70 17.47 -10.51 -14.79
C PRO A 70 16.98 -9.78 -16.05
N GLY A 71 17.85 -9.00 -16.68
CA GLY A 71 17.53 -8.31 -17.95
C GLY A 71 16.57 -7.13 -17.83
N LEU A 72 16.06 -6.81 -16.63
CA LEU A 72 15.25 -5.60 -16.42
C LEU A 72 16.15 -4.37 -16.39
N CYS A 73 15.96 -3.46 -17.34
CA CYS A 73 16.70 -2.20 -17.43
C CYS A 73 16.45 -1.29 -16.21
N ASP A 74 17.43 -0.45 -15.89
CA ASP A 74 17.43 0.34 -14.64
C ASP A 74 16.22 1.25 -14.49
N PHE A 75 15.75 1.87 -15.58
CA PHE A 75 14.56 2.72 -15.50
C PHE A 75 13.31 1.93 -15.08
N ARG A 76 13.16 0.67 -15.52
CA ARG A 76 12.06 -0.23 -15.13
C ARG A 76 12.25 -0.73 -13.71
N ARG A 77 13.49 -1.06 -13.33
CA ARG A 77 13.87 -1.50 -11.99
C ARG A 77 13.51 -0.45 -10.92
N HIS A 78 13.57 0.83 -11.27
CA HIS A 78 13.26 1.95 -10.39
C HIS A 78 11.93 2.66 -10.69
N ALA A 79 11.11 2.11 -11.58
CA ALA A 79 9.85 2.73 -11.97
C ALA A 79 8.93 2.90 -10.76
N GLN A 80 8.45 4.13 -10.53
CA GLN A 80 7.51 4.44 -9.46
C GLN A 80 6.10 4.52 -10.02
N VAL A 81 5.37 3.41 -9.94
CA VAL A 81 3.96 3.36 -10.31
C VAL A 81 3.15 3.21 -9.03
N THR A 82 2.69 4.34 -8.45
CA THR A 82 1.99 4.37 -7.16
C THR A 82 0.85 3.37 -7.11
N ALA A 83 0.02 3.32 -8.15
CA ALA A 83 -1.13 2.41 -8.16
C ALA A 83 -0.71 0.93 -8.06
N PHE A 84 0.36 0.52 -8.75
CA PHE A 84 0.87 -0.84 -8.64
C PHE A 84 1.51 -1.10 -7.28
N THR A 85 2.43 -0.23 -6.86
CA THR A 85 3.22 -0.42 -5.63
C THR A 85 2.34 -0.42 -4.38
N GLU A 86 1.45 0.57 -4.26
CA GLU A 86 0.53 0.69 -3.13
C GLU A 86 -0.62 -0.32 -3.22
N GLY A 87 -1.07 -0.62 -4.45
CA GLY A 87 -2.09 -1.63 -4.70
C GLY A 87 -1.64 -3.03 -4.32
N TRP A 88 -0.39 -3.39 -4.63
CA TRP A 88 0.22 -4.65 -4.21
C TRP A 88 0.28 -4.75 -2.68
N ALA A 89 0.84 -3.73 -2.02
CA ALA A 89 0.95 -3.74 -0.56
C ALA A 89 -0.43 -3.86 0.12
N LEU A 90 -1.43 -3.08 -0.33
CA LEU A 90 -2.79 -3.17 0.20
C LEU A 90 -3.50 -4.50 -0.16
N TYR A 91 -3.18 -5.11 -1.31
CA TYR A 91 -3.61 -6.47 -1.65
C TYR A 91 -3.03 -7.50 -0.67
N THR A 92 -1.76 -7.37 -0.32
CA THR A 92 -1.08 -8.31 0.58
C THR A 92 -1.55 -8.24 2.03
N GLU A 93 -2.08 -7.10 2.49
CA GLU A 93 -2.72 -7.01 3.82
C GLU A 93 -3.92 -7.97 3.94
N ARG A 94 -4.70 -8.12 2.87
CA ARG A 94 -5.82 -9.08 2.78
C ARG A 94 -5.32 -10.50 2.57
N LEU A 95 -4.30 -10.68 1.72
CA LEU A 95 -3.66 -11.99 1.54
C LEU A 95 -3.13 -12.57 2.87
N ALA A 96 -2.57 -11.73 3.74
CA ALA A 96 -2.12 -12.16 5.07
C ALA A 96 -3.27 -12.72 5.94
N ASP A 97 -4.49 -12.18 5.79
CA ASP A 97 -5.70 -12.74 6.43
C ASP A 97 -6.09 -14.07 5.82
N GLU A 98 -6.09 -14.17 4.49
CA GLU A 98 -6.35 -15.43 3.77
C GLU A 98 -5.36 -16.55 4.14
N MET A 99 -4.13 -16.17 4.48
CA MET A 99 -3.07 -17.08 4.95
C MET A 99 -3.13 -17.38 6.46
N GLY A 100 -4.02 -16.73 7.21
CA GLY A 100 -4.14 -16.92 8.66
C GLY A 100 -2.97 -16.35 9.47
N LEU A 101 -2.30 -15.29 9.00
CA LEU A 101 -1.10 -14.74 9.62
C LEU A 101 -1.38 -13.73 10.75
N TYR A 102 -2.60 -13.18 10.83
CA TYR A 102 -2.97 -12.30 11.93
C TYR A 102 -3.11 -13.10 13.23
N SER A 103 -2.58 -12.57 14.33
CA SER A 103 -2.55 -13.30 15.60
C SER A 103 -3.93 -13.50 16.23
N ASP A 104 -4.83 -12.54 16.06
CA ASP A 104 -6.19 -12.57 16.61
C ASP A 104 -7.11 -11.57 15.89
N ASP A 105 -8.39 -11.57 16.27
CA ASP A 105 -9.41 -10.68 15.70
C ASP A 105 -9.14 -9.20 15.95
N LEU A 106 -8.39 -8.85 17.00
CA LEU A 106 -8.02 -7.46 17.25
C LEU A 106 -7.02 -7.00 16.18
N TYR A 107 -6.01 -7.79 15.82
CA TYR A 107 -5.13 -7.44 14.71
C TYR A 107 -5.82 -7.48 13.33
N ARG A 108 -6.80 -8.39 13.15
CA ARG A 108 -7.66 -8.40 11.95
C ARG A 108 -8.51 -7.14 11.85
N LEU A 109 -9.00 -6.61 12.97
CA LEU A 109 -9.68 -5.31 13.02
C LEU A 109 -8.75 -4.18 12.54
N GLY A 110 -7.46 -4.24 12.84
CA GLY A 110 -6.47 -3.29 12.31
C GLY A 110 -6.40 -3.29 10.80
N MET A 111 -6.35 -4.47 10.18
CA MET A 111 -6.42 -4.61 8.72
C MET A 111 -7.70 -4.01 8.15
N VAL A 112 -8.86 -4.29 8.75
CA VAL A 112 -10.15 -3.74 8.29
C VAL A 112 -10.21 -2.22 8.47
N SER A 113 -9.66 -1.68 9.57
CA SER A 113 -9.51 -0.24 9.80
C SER A 113 -8.66 0.42 8.70
N PHE A 114 -7.51 -0.18 8.37
CA PHE A 114 -6.64 0.29 7.31
C PHE A 114 -7.31 0.26 5.94
N ASP A 115 -8.04 -0.81 5.66
CA ASP A 115 -8.82 -0.96 4.43
C ASP A 115 -9.85 0.17 4.29
N PHE A 116 -10.65 0.41 5.33
CA PHE A 116 -11.68 1.45 5.33
C PHE A 116 -11.08 2.86 5.16
N TRP A 117 -9.92 3.12 5.79
CA TRP A 117 -9.17 4.35 5.55
C TRP A 117 -8.77 4.51 4.08
N ARG A 118 -8.23 3.47 3.42
CA ARG A 118 -7.88 3.55 1.99
C ARG A 118 -9.12 3.66 1.09
N ALA A 119 -10.28 3.15 1.50
CA ALA A 119 -11.54 3.41 0.81
C ALA A 119 -11.96 4.89 0.94
N CYS A 120 -11.84 5.48 2.13
CA CYS A 120 -12.15 6.89 2.36
C CYS A 120 -11.26 7.82 1.52
N ARG A 121 -10.01 7.44 1.25
CA ARG A 121 -9.12 8.19 0.33
C ARG A 121 -9.75 8.41 -1.05
N LEU A 122 -10.47 7.43 -1.60
CA LEU A 122 -11.19 7.60 -2.86
C LEU A 122 -12.22 8.72 -2.78
N VAL A 123 -12.95 8.79 -1.67
CA VAL A 123 -14.02 9.76 -1.46
C VAL A 123 -13.47 11.15 -1.22
N VAL A 124 -12.50 11.30 -0.30
CA VAL A 124 -12.02 12.64 0.07
C VAL A 124 -11.14 13.27 -0.99
N ASP A 125 -10.29 12.49 -1.69
CA ASP A 125 -9.43 13.03 -2.75
C ASP A 125 -10.28 13.51 -3.94
N THR A 126 -11.19 12.67 -4.44
CA THR A 126 -12.12 13.09 -5.51
C THR A 126 -13.12 14.15 -5.02
N GLY A 127 -13.52 14.09 -3.75
CA GLY A 127 -14.36 15.08 -3.09
C GLY A 127 -13.75 16.47 -3.18
N MET A 128 -12.51 16.62 -2.75
CA MET A 128 -11.78 17.89 -2.78
C MET A 128 -11.48 18.33 -4.21
N HIS A 129 -10.94 17.43 -5.04
CA HIS A 129 -10.32 17.82 -6.32
C HIS A 129 -11.26 17.78 -7.53
N ALA A 130 -12.42 17.13 -7.41
CA ALA A 130 -13.40 17.04 -8.51
C ALA A 130 -14.83 17.43 -8.09
N ARG A 131 -15.15 17.44 -6.80
CA ARG A 131 -16.50 17.75 -6.29
C ARG A 131 -16.56 19.02 -5.44
N GLY A 132 -15.47 19.78 -5.37
CA GLY A 132 -15.41 21.08 -4.69
C GLY A 132 -15.58 21.01 -3.17
N TRP A 133 -15.22 19.90 -2.52
CA TRP A 133 -15.24 19.82 -1.06
C TRP A 133 -14.19 20.75 -0.45
N THR A 134 -14.57 21.41 0.64
CA THR A 134 -13.63 22.13 1.48
C THR A 134 -12.78 21.14 2.29
N ARG A 135 -11.62 21.62 2.78
CA ARG A 135 -10.79 20.88 3.74
C ARG A 135 -11.61 20.40 4.94
N ASP A 136 -12.42 21.29 5.53
CA ASP A 136 -13.22 20.96 6.72
C ASP A 136 -14.22 19.84 6.44
N ARG A 137 -14.88 19.87 5.27
CA ARG A 137 -15.78 18.78 4.87
C ARG A 137 -15.04 17.45 4.74
N ALA A 138 -13.83 17.45 4.16
CA ALA A 138 -13.02 16.24 4.03
C ALA A 138 -12.56 15.70 5.39
N VAL A 139 -12.18 16.60 6.33
CA VAL A 139 -11.84 16.23 7.71
C VAL A 139 -13.06 15.63 8.42
N SER A 140 -14.21 16.30 8.38
CA SER A 140 -15.44 15.81 9.00
C SER A 140 -15.85 14.44 8.48
N PHE A 141 -15.76 14.23 7.16
CA PHE A 141 -16.03 12.93 6.55
C PHE A 141 -15.14 11.83 7.12
N MET A 142 -13.82 12.07 7.20
CA MET A 142 -12.86 11.10 7.72
C MET A 142 -13.05 10.82 9.22
N VAL A 143 -13.49 11.80 10.00
CA VAL A 143 -13.80 11.61 11.44
C VAL A 143 -14.99 10.67 11.62
N GLU A 144 -16.01 10.79 10.77
CA GLU A 144 -17.20 9.95 10.83
C GLU A 144 -16.96 8.54 10.24
N HIS A 145 -16.03 8.42 9.30
CA HIS A 145 -15.82 7.21 8.50
C HIS A 145 -14.41 6.62 8.66
N SER A 146 -13.69 6.84 9.76
CA SER A 146 -12.45 6.09 10.00
C SER A 146 -12.15 5.96 11.48
N ALA A 147 -11.33 4.97 11.84
CA ALA A 147 -10.84 4.80 13.21
C ALA A 147 -9.56 5.60 13.48
N LEU A 148 -9.18 6.51 12.58
CA LEU A 148 -7.97 7.31 12.72
C LEU A 148 -8.12 8.39 13.79
N THR A 149 -7.00 8.76 14.40
CA THR A 149 -6.99 9.90 15.33
C THR A 149 -7.24 11.21 14.57
N PRO A 150 -7.86 12.23 15.19
CA PRO A 150 -8.07 13.54 14.57
C PRO A 150 -6.78 14.14 13.99
N LYS A 151 -5.66 14.00 14.71
CA LYS A 151 -4.37 14.51 14.25
C LYS A 151 -3.86 13.79 13.00
N ASN A 152 -4.07 12.47 12.91
CA ASN A 152 -3.74 11.70 11.71
C ASN A 152 -4.62 12.13 10.54
N ILE A 153 -5.91 12.33 10.76
CA ILE A 153 -6.87 12.78 9.75
C ILE A 153 -6.44 14.12 9.17
N GLU A 154 -6.16 15.13 10.01
CA GLU A 154 -5.71 16.45 9.57
C GLU A 154 -4.47 16.36 8.68
N ASN A 155 -3.44 15.65 9.15
CA ASN A 155 -2.19 15.49 8.41
C ASN A 155 -2.40 14.81 7.04
N GLU A 156 -3.28 13.80 6.99
CA GLU A 156 -3.61 13.09 5.76
C GLU A 156 -4.41 13.96 4.79
N ILE A 157 -5.42 14.70 5.27
CA ILE A 157 -6.17 15.63 4.43
C ILE A 157 -5.24 16.70 3.84
N ASP A 158 -4.35 17.28 4.65
CA ASP A 158 -3.37 18.27 4.17
C ASP A 158 -2.43 17.68 3.11
N ARG A 159 -2.03 16.41 3.29
CA ARG A 159 -1.26 15.66 2.31
C ARG A 159 -2.02 15.46 1.00
N TYR A 160 -3.30 15.10 1.05
CA TYR A 160 -4.13 14.89 -0.14
C TYR A 160 -4.39 16.19 -0.90
N ILE A 161 -4.52 17.32 -0.19
CA ILE A 161 -4.61 18.65 -0.82
C ILE A 161 -3.31 18.94 -1.59
N GLY A 162 -2.16 18.69 -0.98
CA GLY A 162 -0.85 18.95 -1.59
C GLY A 162 -0.42 17.96 -2.68
N TRP A 163 -1.06 16.79 -2.77
CA TRP A 163 -0.71 15.76 -3.75
C TRP A 163 -1.95 15.06 -4.34
N PRO A 164 -2.69 15.75 -5.24
CA PRO A 164 -3.93 15.25 -5.81
C PRO A 164 -3.75 13.90 -6.52
N GLY A 165 -4.66 12.96 -6.29
CA GLY A 165 -4.73 11.68 -7.00
C GLY A 165 -3.78 10.59 -6.48
N GLN A 166 -2.72 10.92 -5.73
CA GLN A 166 -1.81 9.91 -5.17
C GLN A 166 -2.53 8.93 -4.24
N ALA A 167 -3.45 9.45 -3.43
CA ALA A 167 -4.22 8.68 -2.46
C ALA A 167 -5.14 7.64 -3.12
N LEU A 168 -5.52 7.86 -4.39
CA LEU A 168 -6.37 6.94 -5.16
C LEU A 168 -5.64 5.65 -5.52
N GLY A 169 -4.31 5.72 -5.72
CA GLY A 169 -3.50 4.61 -6.21
C GLY A 169 -3.62 3.34 -5.36
N TYR A 170 -3.71 3.48 -4.04
CA TYR A 170 -3.83 2.38 -3.08
C TYR A 170 -5.02 1.46 -3.42
N MET A 171 -6.23 2.04 -3.40
CA MET A 171 -7.45 1.27 -3.55
C MET A 171 -7.68 0.85 -5.01
N VAL A 172 -7.41 1.75 -5.97
CA VAL A 172 -7.53 1.44 -7.40
C VAL A 172 -6.63 0.28 -7.78
N GLY A 173 -5.36 0.32 -7.35
CA GLY A 173 -4.41 -0.75 -7.62
C GLY A 173 -4.79 -2.08 -7.01
N ARG A 174 -5.21 -2.09 -5.74
CA ARG A 174 -5.67 -3.32 -5.09
C ARG A 174 -6.88 -3.92 -5.80
N LEU A 175 -7.88 -3.10 -6.10
CA LEU A 175 -9.12 -3.55 -6.75
C LEU A 175 -8.80 -4.18 -8.11
N GLU A 176 -7.86 -3.60 -8.85
CA GLU A 176 -7.43 -4.17 -10.13
C GLU A 176 -6.71 -5.50 -9.96
N ILE A 177 -5.76 -5.62 -9.03
CA ILE A 177 -5.09 -6.90 -8.75
C ILE A 177 -6.10 -7.97 -8.31
N ALA A 178 -7.07 -7.62 -7.48
CA ALA A 178 -8.12 -8.52 -7.04
C ALA A 178 -9.04 -8.95 -8.19
N ARG A 179 -9.41 -8.02 -9.09
CA ARG A 179 -10.18 -8.31 -10.31
C ARG A 179 -9.43 -9.31 -11.20
N LEU A 180 -8.15 -9.05 -11.48
CA LEU A 180 -7.29 -9.91 -12.29
C LEU A 180 -7.13 -11.30 -11.68
N ARG A 181 -6.97 -11.40 -10.35
CA ARG A 181 -6.93 -12.68 -9.64
C ARG A 181 -8.22 -13.48 -9.83
N ALA A 182 -9.36 -12.82 -9.65
CA ALA A 182 -10.68 -13.45 -9.77
C ALA A 182 -10.93 -13.95 -11.20
N GLU A 183 -10.58 -13.17 -12.21
CA GLU A 183 -10.71 -13.54 -13.62
C GLU A 183 -9.79 -14.72 -13.98
N ALA A 184 -8.53 -14.68 -13.55
CA ALA A 184 -7.60 -15.78 -13.76
C ALA A 184 -8.08 -17.08 -13.09
N ALA A 185 -8.58 -16.99 -11.85
CA ALA A 185 -9.13 -18.14 -11.13
C ALA A 185 -10.37 -18.71 -11.82
N ALA A 186 -11.27 -17.85 -12.33
CA ALA A 186 -12.45 -18.28 -13.05
C ALA A 186 -12.11 -18.98 -14.38
N ARG A 187 -11.12 -18.47 -15.12
CA ARG A 187 -10.69 -19.04 -16.41
C ARG A 187 -9.93 -20.36 -16.26
N LEU A 188 -9.00 -20.42 -15.31
CA LEU A 188 -8.15 -21.61 -15.14
C LEU A 188 -8.80 -22.71 -14.30
N GLY A 189 -9.80 -22.37 -13.48
CA GLY A 189 -10.50 -23.32 -12.62
C GLY A 189 -9.53 -24.09 -11.72
N HIS A 190 -9.56 -25.41 -11.80
CA HIS A 190 -8.66 -26.29 -11.03
C HIS A 190 -7.16 -26.15 -11.40
N ARG A 191 -6.84 -25.57 -12.57
CA ARG A 191 -5.45 -25.25 -12.96
C ARG A 191 -4.93 -23.98 -12.32
N PHE A 192 -5.78 -23.17 -11.68
CA PHE A 192 -5.35 -21.93 -11.04
C PHE A 192 -4.47 -22.22 -9.82
N VAL A 193 -3.23 -21.73 -9.86
CA VAL A 193 -2.30 -21.78 -8.74
C VAL A 193 -2.01 -20.35 -8.30
N LEU A 194 -2.38 -20.02 -7.05
CA LEU A 194 -2.25 -18.67 -6.50
C LEU A 194 -0.80 -18.17 -6.51
N ARG A 195 0.16 -19.03 -6.18
CA ARG A 195 1.59 -18.72 -6.22
C ARG A 195 2.01 -18.27 -7.62
N ASP A 196 1.54 -18.94 -8.67
CA ASP A 196 1.96 -18.65 -10.03
C ASP A 196 1.33 -17.34 -10.54
N PHE A 197 0.11 -17.03 -10.08
CA PHE A 197 -0.48 -15.69 -10.25
C PHE A 197 0.37 -14.61 -9.57
N HIS A 198 0.79 -14.80 -8.31
CA HIS A 198 1.65 -13.82 -7.62
C HIS A 198 2.99 -13.66 -8.31
N SER A 199 3.65 -14.74 -8.71
CA SER A 199 4.89 -14.71 -9.50
C SER A 199 4.71 -13.90 -10.79
N THR A 200 3.57 -14.03 -11.46
CA THR A 200 3.23 -13.26 -12.65
C THR A 200 3.06 -11.77 -12.34
N VAL A 201 2.36 -11.42 -11.25
CA VAL A 201 2.09 -10.03 -10.89
C VAL A 201 3.38 -9.27 -10.53
N VAL A 202 4.28 -9.86 -9.72
CA VAL A 202 5.51 -9.17 -9.28
C VAL A 202 6.75 -9.50 -10.14
N GLY A 203 6.65 -10.45 -11.07
CA GLY A 203 7.76 -10.93 -11.90
C GLY A 203 8.21 -9.99 -13.02
N HIS A 204 7.58 -8.83 -13.18
CA HIS A 204 7.90 -7.86 -14.23
C HIS A 204 8.30 -6.47 -13.68
N GLY A 205 8.54 -6.38 -12.38
CA GLY A 205 8.73 -5.12 -11.67
C GLY A 205 7.44 -4.29 -11.66
N ASN A 206 7.57 -2.99 -11.41
CA ASN A 206 6.41 -2.11 -11.35
C ASN A 206 5.86 -1.81 -12.74
N LEU A 207 4.56 -2.05 -12.93
CA LEU A 207 3.86 -1.86 -14.19
C LEU A 207 2.70 -0.87 -14.04
N PRO A 208 2.40 -0.05 -15.06
CA PRO A 208 1.08 0.54 -15.20
C PRO A 208 0.00 -0.56 -15.13
N LEU A 209 -1.13 -0.27 -14.48
CA LEU A 209 -2.18 -1.28 -14.24
C LEU A 209 -2.72 -1.91 -15.53
N THR A 210 -2.79 -1.14 -16.62
CA THR A 210 -3.21 -1.65 -17.93
C THR A 210 -2.25 -2.72 -18.46
N VAL A 211 -0.94 -2.47 -18.35
CA VAL A 211 0.11 -3.42 -18.76
C VAL A 211 0.11 -4.65 -17.85
N LEU A 212 -0.14 -4.48 -16.55
CA LEU A 212 -0.33 -5.61 -15.64
C LEU A 212 -1.50 -6.50 -16.10
N GLY A 213 -2.62 -5.90 -16.53
CA GLY A 213 -3.77 -6.63 -17.06
C GLY A 213 -3.44 -7.45 -18.32
N GLU A 214 -2.65 -6.89 -19.23
CA GLU A 214 -2.13 -7.61 -20.42
C GLU A 214 -1.23 -8.78 -20.02
N VAL A 215 -0.30 -8.57 -19.09
CA VAL A 215 0.61 -9.61 -18.59
C VAL A 215 -0.16 -10.79 -18.00
N VAL A 216 -1.12 -10.53 -17.11
CA VAL A 216 -1.94 -11.59 -16.50
C VAL A 216 -2.76 -12.31 -17.56
N THR A 217 -3.35 -11.58 -18.51
CA THR A 217 -4.16 -12.16 -19.59
C THR A 217 -3.34 -13.08 -20.49
N ASN A 218 -2.12 -12.68 -20.84
CA ASN A 218 -1.19 -13.48 -21.63
C ASN A 218 -0.73 -14.74 -20.88
N TRP A 219 -0.41 -14.60 -19.59
CA TRP A 219 -0.08 -15.76 -18.74
C TRP A 219 -1.23 -16.76 -18.71
N VAL A 220 -2.46 -16.32 -18.40
CA VAL A 220 -3.65 -17.19 -18.37
C VAL A 220 -3.85 -17.91 -19.70
N SER A 221 -3.75 -17.19 -20.83
CA SER A 221 -3.94 -17.77 -22.16
C SER A 221 -2.87 -18.82 -22.50
N GLY A 222 -1.64 -18.63 -22.01
CA GLY A 222 -0.57 -19.62 -22.13
C GLY A 222 -0.72 -20.87 -21.25
N GLN A 223 -1.55 -20.82 -20.21
CA GLN A 223 -1.89 -22.00 -19.38
C GLN A 223 -3.12 -22.76 -19.92
N GLU A 224 -3.88 -22.14 -20.83
CA GLU A 224 -5.10 -22.74 -21.37
C GLU A 224 -4.83 -23.77 -22.47
N GLY A 225 -3.78 -23.54 -23.28
CA GLY A 225 -3.28 -24.47 -24.31
C GLY A 225 -2.46 -25.61 -23.73
#